data_AF-A0AA86SEL8-F1
#
_entry.id   AF-A0AA86SEL8-F1
#
_cell.length_a   1.000
_cell.length_b   1.000
_cell.length_c   1.000
_cell.angle_alpha   90.00
_cell.angle_beta   90.00
_cell.angle_gamma   90.00
#
_symmetry.space_group_name_H-M   'P 1'
#
loop_
_entity.id
_entity.type
_entity.pdbx_description
1 polymer ?
#
loop_
_entity_poly.entity_id
_entity_poly.type
_entity_poly.pdbx_seq_one_letter_code
_entity_poly.pdbx_strand_id
1 'polypeptide(L)'
;MKDQIAKPGEIKEAIILDSSPPSHSLVFLLCSVTHQNNLLEAKKMASQVCKSASRAARSLLSASKASRFHSQGRAVGAAAGVSLSSKVPLLSTIYKKGGSESESASSWISGLLAIPAAVYLCQNQEVQAAELERTFIAIKPDGVQRGLISEIISRFERKGYKLVGIKVVIPSKEFAKKHYHDLQERPFFDGLCDFLSSGPVIAMVWEGQGVISYGRKLIGATDPQKSEPGTIRGDLAVVVGRNIIHGSDGPETAKDEIKLWFKPEELVSFSSNAEKWIYGVN
;
A
#
# COMPACT_ATOMS: atom_id res chain seq x y z
N MET A 1 -6.66 -72.50 22.31
CA MET A 1 -6.27 -73.32 21.13
C MET A 1 -6.67 -72.53 19.89
N LYS A 2 -5.64 -72.02 19.18
CA LYS A 2 -5.64 -71.38 17.86
C LYS A 2 -6.10 -69.91 17.74
N ASP A 3 -5.07 -69.07 17.75
CA ASP A 3 -4.93 -67.81 17.02
C ASP A 3 -5.35 -67.93 15.54
N GLN A 4 -5.74 -66.79 14.94
CA GLN A 4 -5.22 -66.40 13.63
C GLN A 4 -5.35 -64.88 13.38
N ILE A 5 -4.18 -64.25 13.25
CA ILE A 5 -3.91 -62.95 12.64
C ILE A 5 -3.31 -63.22 11.24
N ALA A 6 -3.83 -62.58 10.19
CA ALA A 6 -3.13 -62.27 8.93
C ALA A 6 -4.02 -61.32 8.10
N LYS A 7 -3.73 -60.01 8.01
CA LYS A 7 -2.83 -59.27 7.10
C LYS A 7 -3.41 -58.96 5.70
N PRO A 8 -3.12 -57.77 5.14
CA PRO A 8 -3.78 -57.19 3.97
C PRO A 8 -3.09 -57.57 2.66
N GLY A 9 -3.87 -57.69 1.58
CA GLY A 9 -3.38 -57.93 0.22
C GLY A 9 -3.82 -56.83 -0.74
N GLU A 10 -2.84 -56.13 -1.30
CA GLU A 10 -2.95 -55.43 -2.59
C GLU A 10 -3.23 -56.43 -3.72
N ILE A 11 -3.83 -55.96 -4.82
CA ILE A 11 -3.32 -56.12 -6.21
C ILE A 11 -4.34 -55.59 -7.25
N LYS A 12 -3.87 -54.57 -7.98
CA LYS A 12 -4.00 -54.27 -9.43
C LYS A 12 -5.21 -53.51 -10.02
N GLU A 13 -4.82 -52.32 -10.51
CA GLU A 13 -4.99 -51.80 -11.89
C GLU A 13 -6.39 -51.65 -12.48
N ALA A 14 -6.81 -50.38 -12.60
CA ALA A 14 -7.51 -49.89 -13.78
C ALA A 14 -6.92 -48.53 -14.17
N ILE A 15 -6.02 -48.56 -15.15
CA ILE A 15 -5.60 -47.41 -15.94
C ILE A 15 -6.78 -47.07 -16.84
N ILE A 16 -7.43 -45.92 -16.61
CA ILE A 16 -8.25 -45.25 -17.61
C ILE A 16 -7.53 -43.95 -17.93
N LEU A 17 -6.99 -43.90 -19.14
CA LEU A 17 -6.50 -42.69 -19.80
C LEU A 17 -7.72 -41.81 -20.10
N ASP A 18 -7.89 -40.72 -19.36
CA ASP A 18 -8.72 -39.59 -19.80
C ASP A 18 -7.81 -38.47 -20.27
N SER A 19 -7.73 -38.36 -21.59
CA SER A 19 -7.12 -37.25 -22.31
C SER A 19 -8.10 -36.07 -22.36
N SER A 20 -8.04 -35.21 -21.34
CA SER A 20 -8.77 -33.93 -21.30
C SER A 20 -7.80 -32.79 -20.95
N PRO A 21 -7.77 -31.67 -21.70
CA PRO A 21 -6.79 -30.60 -21.50
C PRO A 21 -7.02 -29.88 -20.16
N PRO A 22 -5.97 -29.33 -19.52
CA PRO A 22 -6.13 -28.65 -18.24
C PRO A 22 -7.02 -27.42 -18.40
N SER A 23 -8.00 -27.30 -17.50
CA SER A 23 -8.89 -26.14 -17.43
C SER A 23 -8.10 -24.83 -17.35
N HIS A 24 -8.55 -23.83 -18.13
CA HIS A 24 -7.96 -22.50 -18.21
C HIS A 24 -7.79 -21.81 -16.84
N SER A 25 -8.54 -22.20 -15.80
CA SER A 25 -8.49 -21.59 -14.47
C SER A 25 -7.17 -21.85 -13.71
N LEU A 26 -6.58 -23.04 -13.85
CA LEU A 26 -5.33 -23.40 -13.15
C LEU A 26 -4.08 -22.78 -13.80
N VAL A 27 -4.11 -22.61 -15.13
CA VAL A 27 -3.04 -21.90 -15.88
C VAL A 27 -3.06 -20.41 -15.56
N PHE A 28 -4.24 -19.79 -15.42
CA PHE A 28 -4.36 -18.38 -15.02
C PHE A 28 -3.92 -18.12 -13.57
N LEU A 29 -4.18 -19.05 -12.65
CA LEU A 29 -3.78 -18.91 -11.24
C LEU A 29 -2.25 -19.07 -11.09
N LEU A 30 -1.63 -20.05 -11.77
CA LEU A 30 -0.18 -20.23 -11.76
C LEU A 30 0.54 -19.09 -12.50
N CYS A 31 -0.02 -18.56 -13.59
CA CYS A 31 0.54 -17.41 -14.31
C CYS A 31 0.39 -16.10 -13.51
N SER A 32 -0.71 -15.90 -12.77
CA SER A 32 -0.90 -14.71 -11.91
C SER A 32 0.00 -14.75 -10.67
N VAL A 33 0.16 -15.91 -10.03
CA VAL A 33 1.08 -16.07 -8.88
C VAL A 33 2.54 -15.91 -9.31
N THR A 34 2.93 -16.43 -10.47
CA THR A 34 4.28 -16.21 -11.00
C THR A 34 4.49 -14.77 -11.48
N HIS A 35 3.50 -14.11 -12.07
CA HIS A 35 3.59 -12.71 -12.47
C HIS A 35 3.64 -11.76 -11.27
N GLN A 36 2.87 -12.04 -10.21
CA GLN A 36 2.85 -11.25 -8.98
C GLN A 36 4.11 -11.48 -8.12
N ASN A 37 4.63 -12.71 -8.08
CA ASN A 37 5.95 -12.98 -7.50
C ASN A 37 7.08 -12.33 -8.31
N ASN A 38 7.01 -12.34 -9.64
CA ASN A 38 7.99 -11.64 -10.49
C ASN A 38 7.89 -10.12 -10.36
N LEU A 39 6.70 -9.54 -10.18
CA LEU A 39 6.53 -8.11 -9.89
C LEU A 39 7.04 -7.74 -8.50
N LEU A 40 6.83 -8.61 -7.51
CA LEU A 40 7.30 -8.38 -6.14
C LEU A 40 8.83 -8.55 -6.05
N GLU A 41 9.39 -9.54 -6.75
CA GLU A 41 10.84 -9.71 -6.97
C GLU A 41 11.42 -8.52 -7.74
N ALA A 42 10.78 -8.05 -8.81
CA ALA A 42 11.22 -6.87 -9.54
C ALA A 42 11.17 -5.60 -8.68
N LYS A 43 10.14 -5.42 -7.84
CA LYS A 43 10.05 -4.31 -6.88
C LYS A 43 11.07 -4.44 -5.74
N LYS A 44 11.34 -5.66 -5.25
CA LYS A 44 12.39 -5.93 -4.25
C LYS A 44 13.78 -5.71 -4.82
N MET A 45 14.03 -6.16 -6.04
CA MET A 45 15.27 -5.94 -6.79
C MET A 45 15.46 -4.46 -7.09
N ALA A 46 14.43 -3.74 -7.55
CA ALA A 46 14.48 -2.29 -7.72
C ALA A 46 14.78 -1.57 -6.39
N SER A 47 14.12 -1.98 -5.30
CA SER A 47 14.40 -1.45 -3.95
C SER A 47 15.82 -1.75 -3.48
N GLN A 48 16.34 -2.96 -3.73
CA GLN A 48 17.71 -3.34 -3.40
C GLN A 48 18.74 -2.63 -4.27
N VAL A 49 18.46 -2.41 -5.56
CA VAL A 49 19.30 -1.64 -6.47
C VAL A 49 19.32 -0.17 -6.07
N CYS A 50 18.18 0.43 -5.70
CA CYS A 50 18.13 1.79 -5.14
C CYS A 50 18.84 1.91 -3.78
N LYS A 51 18.72 0.89 -2.90
CA LYS A 51 19.46 0.82 -1.63
C LYS A 51 20.96 0.64 -1.83
N SER A 52 21.37 -0.13 -2.84
CA SER A 52 22.78 -0.32 -3.20
C SER A 52 23.38 0.91 -3.88
N ALA A 53 22.64 1.54 -4.79
CA ALA A 53 23.03 2.80 -5.42
C ALA A 53 23.16 3.94 -4.40
N SER A 54 22.27 4.02 -3.40
CA SER A 54 22.39 5.00 -2.32
C SER A 54 23.52 4.69 -1.32
N ARG A 55 23.92 3.43 -1.13
CA ARG A 55 25.14 3.08 -0.38
C ARG A 55 26.41 3.43 -1.17
N ALA A 56 26.42 3.18 -2.48
CA ALA A 56 27.52 3.56 -3.37
C ALA A 56 27.70 5.08 -3.44
N ALA A 57 26.60 5.84 -3.57
CA ALA A 57 26.63 7.30 -3.53
C ALA A 57 27.13 7.85 -2.19
N ARG A 58 26.75 7.24 -1.06
CA ARG A 58 27.27 7.60 0.27
C ARG A 58 28.76 7.29 0.44
N SER A 59 29.24 6.18 -0.13
CA SER A 59 30.68 5.84 -0.14
C SER A 59 31.51 6.85 -0.94
N LEU A 60 31.02 7.25 -2.12
CA LEU A 60 31.67 8.25 -2.97
C LEU A 60 31.67 9.65 -2.34
N LEU A 61 30.59 10.03 -1.66
CA LEU A 61 30.50 11.31 -0.93
C LEU A 61 31.30 11.31 0.38
N SER A 62 31.58 10.14 0.98
CA SER A 62 32.46 10.01 2.14
C SER A 62 33.94 10.04 1.76
N ALA A 63 34.30 9.56 0.57
CA ALA A 63 35.67 9.55 0.07
C ALA A 63 36.19 10.95 -0.31
N SER A 64 35.31 11.93 -0.55
CA SER A 64 35.69 13.29 -0.98
C SER A 64 36.08 14.24 0.17
N LYS A 65 35.98 13.83 1.44
CA LYS A 65 36.32 14.65 2.61
C LYS A 65 37.74 14.47 3.17
N ALA A 66 38.59 13.63 2.57
CA ALA A 66 39.98 13.47 2.99
C ALA A 66 40.94 13.99 1.90
N SER A 67 41.53 15.17 2.11
CA SER A 67 42.59 15.70 1.26
C SER A 67 43.98 15.24 1.70
N ARG A 68 44.78 14.65 0.80
CA ARG A 68 46.14 15.09 0.39
C ARG A 68 46.99 13.94 -0.22
N PHE A 69 47.60 14.29 -1.35
CA PHE A 69 48.87 13.81 -1.93
C PHE A 69 48.97 12.50 -2.74
N HIS A 70 49.43 12.72 -3.98
CA HIS A 70 50.33 11.95 -4.83
C HIS A 70 49.82 10.84 -5.77
N SER A 71 50.55 10.80 -6.88
CA SER A 71 50.34 10.21 -8.19
C SER A 71 50.26 8.68 -8.24
N GLN A 72 49.67 8.23 -9.35
CA GLN A 72 49.75 6.91 -10.00
C GLN A 72 48.50 6.04 -9.91
N GLY A 73 47.89 5.89 -11.10
CA GLY A 73 47.38 4.64 -11.67
C GLY A 73 46.65 3.66 -10.76
N ARG A 74 45.35 3.50 -11.00
CA ARG A 74 44.77 2.26 -11.55
C ARG A 74 43.28 2.44 -11.82
N ALA A 75 42.85 1.84 -12.93
CA ALA A 75 41.48 1.75 -13.37
C ALA A 75 40.61 0.94 -12.41
N VAL A 76 39.33 1.29 -12.30
CA VAL A 76 38.22 0.32 -12.21
C VAL A 76 37.01 0.95 -12.90
N GLY A 77 36.53 0.30 -13.95
CA GLY A 77 35.38 0.74 -14.74
C GLY A 77 34.04 0.41 -14.10
N ALA A 78 32.98 1.01 -14.64
CA ALA A 78 31.88 0.31 -15.29
C ALA A 78 30.77 1.33 -15.61
N ALA A 79 30.52 1.52 -16.90
CA ALA A 79 29.37 2.24 -17.39
C ALA A 79 28.10 1.43 -17.07
N ALA A 80 27.15 2.05 -16.37
CA ALA A 80 25.77 1.59 -16.32
C ALA A 80 24.92 2.57 -17.14
N GLY A 81 24.88 2.34 -18.46
CA GLY A 81 23.89 2.95 -19.32
C GLY A 81 22.54 2.30 -19.05
N VAL A 82 21.68 2.99 -18.30
CA VAL A 82 20.27 2.60 -18.18
C VAL A 82 19.52 3.24 -19.34
N SER A 83 19.22 2.41 -20.34
CA SER A 83 18.29 2.74 -21.42
C SER A 83 16.88 2.83 -20.82
N LEU A 84 16.37 4.05 -20.60
CA LEU A 84 14.93 4.28 -20.43
C LEU A 84 14.36 4.63 -21.80
N SER A 85 13.80 3.62 -22.46
CA SER A 85 12.82 3.82 -23.53
C SER A 85 11.51 4.28 -22.91
N SER A 86 11.20 5.58 -23.02
CA SER A 86 9.85 6.08 -23.31
C SER A 86 9.80 7.61 -23.30
N LYS A 87 9.12 8.13 -24.32
CA LYS A 87 8.84 9.54 -24.63
C LYS A 87 8.58 10.43 -23.41
N VAL A 88 9.41 11.45 -23.22
CA VAL A 88 9.03 12.75 -22.63
C VAL A 88 9.71 13.85 -23.45
N PRO A 89 8.97 14.77 -24.10
CA PRO A 89 9.55 15.94 -24.74
C PRO A 89 9.71 17.09 -23.73
N LEU A 90 10.74 17.91 -23.99
CA LEU A 90 10.90 19.30 -23.58
C LEU A 90 11.54 19.59 -22.21
N LEU A 91 12.85 19.84 -22.24
CA LEU A 91 13.47 21.07 -21.69
C LEU A 91 14.91 21.19 -22.23
N SER A 92 15.04 21.38 -23.54
CA SER A 92 16.29 21.78 -24.19
C SER A 92 16.03 23.00 -25.07
N THR A 93 15.74 24.13 -24.44
CA THR A 93 15.79 25.42 -25.12
C THR A 93 16.31 26.45 -24.14
N ILE A 94 17.62 26.61 -24.14
CA ILE A 94 18.39 27.85 -24.08
C ILE A 94 19.85 27.36 -24.04
N TYR A 95 20.50 27.30 -25.19
CA TYR A 95 21.77 27.99 -25.39
C TYR A 95 22.09 28.05 -26.88
N LYS A 96 22.14 29.29 -27.32
CA LYS A 96 22.26 29.76 -28.70
C LYS A 96 23.64 29.37 -29.24
N LYS A 97 23.64 28.84 -30.46
CA LYS A 97 24.81 28.70 -31.33
C LYS A 97 25.40 30.09 -31.61
N GLY A 98 26.55 30.38 -31.00
CA GLY A 98 27.44 31.50 -31.30
C GLY A 98 28.87 30.97 -31.22
N GLY A 99 29.67 31.21 -32.25
CA GLY A 99 30.97 30.57 -32.43
C GLY A 99 32.08 31.10 -31.52
N SER A 100 33.29 30.62 -31.84
CA SER A 100 34.59 30.98 -31.28
C SER A 100 35.05 30.17 -30.07
N GLU A 101 36.32 29.79 -30.17
CA GLU A 101 37.14 28.95 -29.32
C GLU A 101 37.33 29.54 -27.91
N SER A 102 37.69 28.65 -26.97
CA SER A 102 38.04 28.87 -25.56
C SER A 102 36.87 29.04 -24.58
N GLU A 103 36.59 27.99 -23.79
CA GLU A 103 36.24 28.02 -22.34
C GLU A 103 35.74 26.63 -21.91
N SER A 104 36.49 25.93 -21.05
CA SER A 104 36.40 25.95 -19.58
C SER A 104 35.56 24.78 -19.05
N ALA A 105 36.09 24.09 -18.06
CA ALA A 105 35.60 22.86 -17.43
C ALA A 105 34.22 22.97 -16.74
N SER A 106 33.46 24.03 -17.00
CA SER A 106 32.16 24.35 -16.40
C SER A 106 30.98 23.62 -17.03
N SER A 107 31.10 23.12 -18.27
CA SER A 107 29.98 22.50 -19.01
C SER A 107 29.66 21.06 -18.56
N TRP A 108 30.65 20.29 -18.10
CA TRP A 108 30.46 18.90 -17.65
C TRP A 108 30.03 18.78 -16.18
N ILE A 109 30.24 19.82 -15.38
CA ILE A 109 29.91 19.84 -13.94
C ILE A 109 28.39 20.00 -13.72
N SER A 110 27.70 20.73 -14.60
CA SER A 110 26.24 20.93 -14.53
C SER A 110 25.44 19.65 -14.71
N GLY A 111 25.91 18.69 -15.51
CA GLY A 111 25.25 17.40 -15.70
C GLY A 111 25.41 16.44 -14.51
N LEU A 112 26.55 16.51 -13.80
CA LEU A 112 26.85 15.60 -12.69
C LEU A 112 26.10 15.97 -11.39
N LEU A 113 25.74 17.25 -11.21
CA LEU A 113 24.91 17.72 -10.08
C LEU A 113 23.39 17.62 -10.36
N ALA A 114 22.97 17.56 -11.63
CA ALA A 114 21.57 17.42 -12.00
C ALA A 114 20.98 16.05 -11.60
N ILE A 115 21.78 14.98 -11.64
CA ILE A 115 21.33 13.62 -11.30
C ILE A 115 21.06 13.47 -9.79
N PRO A 116 21.96 13.87 -8.86
CA PRO A 116 21.67 13.88 -7.43
C PRO A 116 20.45 14.72 -7.05
N ALA A 117 20.27 15.89 -7.67
CA ALA A 117 19.12 16.75 -7.41
C ALA A 117 17.80 16.11 -7.87
N ALA A 118 17.76 15.49 -9.06
CA ALA A 118 16.58 14.79 -9.56
C ALA A 118 16.22 13.56 -8.68
N VAL A 119 17.22 12.78 -8.27
CA VAL A 119 17.01 11.64 -7.37
C VAL A 119 16.47 12.10 -6.01
N TYR A 120 17.01 13.18 -5.45
CA TYR A 120 16.55 13.74 -4.19
C TYR A 120 15.11 14.27 -4.26
N LEU A 121 14.74 14.95 -5.35
CA LEU A 121 13.38 15.44 -5.56
C LEU A 121 12.38 14.28 -5.72
N CYS A 122 12.72 13.24 -6.50
CA CYS A 122 11.88 12.05 -6.64
C CYS A 122 11.68 11.33 -5.30
N GLN A 123 12.72 11.22 -4.46
CA GLN A 123 12.62 10.61 -3.13
C GLN A 123 11.68 11.39 -2.21
N ASN A 124 11.81 12.72 -2.18
CA ASN A 124 10.93 13.56 -1.36
C ASN A 124 9.47 13.46 -1.83
N GLN A 125 9.23 13.33 -3.13
CA GLN A 125 7.89 13.17 -3.67
C GLN A 125 7.25 11.83 -3.27
N GLU A 126 8.01 10.73 -3.25
CA GLU A 126 7.52 9.43 -2.76
C GLU A 126 7.22 9.45 -1.26
N VAL A 127 8.04 10.11 -0.45
CA VAL A 127 7.83 10.23 1.00
C VAL A 127 6.57 11.05 1.30
N GLN A 128 6.41 12.21 0.64
CA GLN A 128 5.21 13.02 0.80
C GLN A 128 3.95 12.28 0.28
N ALA A 129 4.05 11.58 -0.84
CA ALA A 129 2.94 10.77 -1.33
C ALA A 129 2.57 9.62 -0.36
N ALA A 130 3.56 9.06 0.34
CA ALA A 130 3.32 8.04 1.35
C ALA A 130 2.61 8.60 2.59
N GLU A 131 2.97 9.81 3.05
CA GLU A 131 2.33 10.49 4.18
C GLU A 131 0.88 10.91 3.88
N LEU A 132 0.54 11.11 2.61
CA LEU A 132 -0.80 11.49 2.15
C LEU A 132 -1.71 10.29 1.83
N GLU A 133 -1.32 9.06 2.17
CA GLU A 133 -2.20 7.89 2.02
C GLU A 133 -3.48 8.08 2.84
N ARG A 134 -4.64 7.72 2.26
CA ARG A 134 -5.96 7.85 2.89
C ARG A 134 -6.68 6.51 2.93
N THR A 135 -7.46 6.28 3.98
CA THR A 135 -8.35 5.12 4.13
C THR A 135 -9.76 5.56 4.51
N PHE A 136 -10.76 4.79 4.08
CA PHE A 136 -12.13 4.95 4.54
C PHE A 136 -12.35 4.08 5.78
N ILE A 137 -12.95 4.67 6.82
CA ILE A 137 -13.35 3.99 8.05
C ILE A 137 -14.82 4.31 8.31
N ALA A 138 -15.64 3.31 8.64
CA ALA A 138 -17.03 3.52 9.02
C ALA A 138 -17.39 2.81 10.32
N ILE A 139 -17.96 3.56 11.27
CA ILE A 139 -18.60 2.99 12.46
C ILE A 139 -20.02 2.59 12.07
N LYS A 140 -20.29 1.28 12.10
CA LYS A 140 -21.56 0.67 11.70
C LYS A 140 -22.68 1.01 12.70
N PRO A 141 -23.96 0.76 12.38
CA PRO A 141 -25.07 1.14 13.25
C PRO A 141 -24.97 0.59 14.67
N ASP A 142 -24.50 -0.65 14.83
CA ASP A 142 -24.25 -1.26 16.14
C ASP A 142 -23.15 -0.55 16.94
N GLY A 143 -22.11 -0.03 16.30
CA GLY A 143 -21.07 0.76 16.97
C GLY A 143 -21.59 2.11 17.45
N VAL A 144 -22.42 2.78 16.64
CA VAL A 144 -23.04 4.06 16.98
C VAL A 144 -24.05 3.90 18.11
N GLN A 145 -24.95 2.92 18.02
CA GLN A 145 -25.98 2.66 19.03
C GLN A 145 -25.40 2.25 20.39
N ARG A 146 -24.16 1.77 20.42
CA ARG A 146 -23.43 1.44 21.65
C ARG A 146 -22.58 2.58 22.20
N GLY A 147 -22.63 3.76 21.59
CA GLY A 147 -21.89 4.94 22.06
C GLY A 147 -20.37 4.84 21.89
N LEU A 148 -19.88 4.06 20.92
CA LEU A 148 -18.45 3.78 20.76
C LEU A 148 -17.70 4.79 19.86
N ILE A 149 -18.34 5.91 19.51
CA ILE A 149 -17.80 6.88 18.54
C ILE A 149 -16.48 7.48 19.04
N SER A 150 -16.48 8.04 20.26
CA SER A 150 -15.30 8.69 20.85
C SER A 150 -14.15 7.70 21.02
N GLU A 151 -14.44 6.50 21.53
CA GLU A 151 -13.45 5.44 21.72
C GLU A 151 -12.77 5.09 20.40
N ILE A 152 -13.53 4.82 19.33
CA ILE A 152 -12.98 4.47 18.02
C ILE A 152 -12.14 5.63 17.43
N ILE A 153 -12.66 6.87 17.45
CA ILE A 153 -11.94 8.04 16.93
C ILE A 153 -10.61 8.23 17.68
N SER A 154 -10.64 8.11 19.00
CA SER A 154 -9.44 8.28 19.84
C SER A 154 -8.32 7.31 19.47
N ARG A 155 -8.64 6.09 19.02
CA ARG A 155 -7.66 5.06 18.64
C ARG A 155 -6.84 5.48 17.42
N PHE A 156 -7.48 6.12 16.44
CA PHE A 156 -6.83 6.63 15.23
C PHE A 156 -6.11 7.96 15.51
N GLU A 157 -6.75 8.86 16.25
CA GLU A 157 -6.18 10.17 16.59
C GLU A 157 -4.90 10.03 17.44
N ARG A 158 -4.96 9.25 18.54
CA ARG A 158 -3.80 9.03 19.42
C ARG A 158 -2.65 8.30 18.75
N LYS A 159 -2.92 7.63 17.61
CA LYS A 159 -1.88 6.99 16.79
C LYS A 159 -1.09 8.00 15.97
N GLY A 160 -1.64 9.19 15.73
CA GLY A 160 -1.04 10.25 14.91
C GLY A 160 -1.65 10.40 13.53
N TYR A 161 -2.74 9.67 13.21
CA TYR A 161 -3.46 9.85 11.95
C TYR A 161 -4.31 11.12 11.98
N LYS A 162 -4.49 11.73 10.81
CA LYS A 162 -5.23 12.98 10.64
C LYS A 162 -6.64 12.70 10.12
N LEU A 163 -7.66 13.24 10.79
CA LEU A 163 -9.04 13.17 10.31
C LEU A 163 -9.25 14.22 9.22
N VAL A 164 -9.50 13.78 7.98
CA VAL A 164 -9.65 14.65 6.80
C VAL A 164 -11.06 14.68 6.24
N GLY A 165 -11.98 13.90 6.82
CA GLY A 165 -13.40 13.93 6.49
C GLY A 165 -14.20 13.14 7.51
N ILE A 166 -15.36 13.65 7.92
CA ILE A 166 -16.27 12.97 8.84
C ILE A 166 -17.71 13.40 8.57
N LYS A 167 -18.65 12.46 8.61
CA LYS A 167 -20.08 12.75 8.63
C LYS A 167 -20.90 11.63 9.26
N VAL A 168 -22.06 12.01 9.79
CA VAL A 168 -23.12 11.08 10.20
C VAL A 168 -24.14 10.98 9.07
N VAL A 169 -24.49 9.74 8.69
CA VAL A 169 -25.51 9.47 7.67
C VAL A 169 -26.31 8.23 8.05
N ILE A 170 -27.55 8.13 7.59
CA ILE A 170 -28.30 6.87 7.58
C ILE A 170 -28.28 6.39 6.12
N PRO A 171 -27.45 5.38 5.77
CA PRO A 171 -27.35 4.91 4.39
C PRO A 171 -28.68 4.33 3.90
N SER A 172 -29.05 4.57 2.64
CA SER A 172 -30.15 3.83 2.02
C SER A 172 -29.73 2.38 1.73
N LYS A 173 -30.70 1.46 1.59
CA LYS A 173 -30.40 0.07 1.22
C LYS A 173 -29.72 0.00 -0.16
N GLU A 174 -30.10 0.85 -1.10
CA GLU A 174 -29.48 0.95 -2.43
C GLU A 174 -28.02 1.42 -2.33
N PHE A 175 -27.74 2.38 -1.44
CA PHE A 175 -26.38 2.82 -1.18
C PHE A 175 -25.53 1.71 -0.54
N ALA A 176 -26.08 0.98 0.43
CA ALA A 176 -25.42 -0.15 1.05
C ALA A 176 -25.07 -1.26 0.03
N LYS A 177 -25.96 -1.53 -0.94
CA LYS A 177 -25.69 -2.45 -2.06
C LYS A 177 -24.51 -2.00 -2.93
N LYS A 178 -24.38 -0.70 -3.21
CA LYS A 178 -23.22 -0.15 -3.94
C LYS A 178 -21.93 -0.33 -3.16
N HIS A 179 -21.97 -0.09 -1.84
CA HIS A 179 -20.79 -0.28 -0.98
C HIS A 179 -20.34 -1.74 -0.94
N TYR A 180 -21.28 -2.69 -0.80
CA TYR A 180 -20.98 -4.13 -0.75
C TYR A 180 -21.04 -4.85 -2.09
N HIS A 181 -20.86 -4.14 -3.21
CA HIS A 181 -21.06 -4.70 -4.55
C HIS A 181 -20.25 -5.99 -4.83
N ASP A 182 -19.01 -6.07 -4.32
CA ASP A 182 -18.16 -7.27 -4.42
C ASP A 182 -18.73 -8.51 -3.73
N LEU A 183 -19.69 -8.31 -2.81
CA LEU A 183 -20.32 -9.36 -2.03
C LEU A 183 -21.71 -9.74 -2.54
N GLN A 184 -22.16 -9.21 -3.69
CA GLN A 184 -23.53 -9.38 -4.19
C GLN A 184 -23.97 -10.84 -4.37
N GLU A 185 -23.03 -11.75 -4.65
CA GLU A 185 -23.30 -13.19 -4.84
C GLU A 185 -23.29 -13.98 -3.52
N ARG A 186 -22.96 -13.34 -2.40
CA ARG A 186 -22.86 -14.00 -1.09
C ARG A 186 -24.24 -14.14 -0.46
N PRO A 187 -24.55 -15.27 0.21
CA PRO A 187 -25.88 -15.53 0.77
C PRO A 187 -26.30 -14.54 1.88
N PHE A 188 -25.34 -13.82 2.47
CA PHE A 188 -25.56 -12.83 3.52
C PHE A 188 -25.62 -11.38 3.00
N PHE A 189 -25.55 -11.15 1.68
CA PHE A 189 -25.49 -9.82 1.09
C PHE A 189 -26.68 -8.93 1.45
N ASP A 190 -27.91 -9.44 1.32
CA ASP A 190 -29.10 -8.63 1.55
C ASP A 190 -29.22 -8.26 3.04
N GLY A 191 -28.97 -9.22 3.94
CA GLY A 191 -28.94 -8.97 5.38
C GLY A 191 -27.85 -7.99 5.80
N LEU A 192 -26.70 -7.96 5.10
CA LEU A 192 -25.64 -7.00 5.34
C LEU A 192 -26.05 -5.59 4.89
N CYS A 193 -26.76 -5.47 3.76
CA CYS A 193 -27.29 -4.20 3.26
C CYS A 193 -28.41 -3.66 4.17
N ASP A 194 -29.33 -4.52 4.60
CA ASP A 194 -30.37 -4.17 5.58
C ASP A 194 -29.76 -3.70 6.89
N PHE A 195 -28.74 -4.41 7.37
CA PHE A 195 -28.06 -4.03 8.59
C PHE A 195 -27.38 -2.67 8.48
N LEU A 196 -26.62 -2.41 7.41
CA LEU A 196 -25.93 -1.12 7.24
C LEU A 196 -26.91 0.06 7.10
N SER A 197 -28.08 -0.17 6.53
CA SER A 197 -29.13 0.84 6.35
C SER A 197 -30.12 0.96 7.52
N SER A 198 -29.98 0.11 8.55
CA SER A 198 -30.91 0.08 9.69
C SER A 198 -30.75 1.24 10.68
N GLY A 199 -29.72 2.07 10.56
CA GLY A 199 -29.44 3.14 11.50
C GLY A 199 -28.28 4.04 11.12
N PRO A 200 -27.91 4.99 12.01
CA PRO A 200 -26.84 5.95 11.74
C PRO A 200 -25.47 5.29 11.65
N VAL A 201 -24.66 5.75 10.71
CA VAL A 201 -23.26 5.37 10.48
C VAL A 201 -22.40 6.61 10.59
N ILE A 202 -21.23 6.49 11.23
CA ILE A 202 -20.20 7.52 11.17
C ILE A 202 -19.21 7.13 10.09
N ALA A 203 -19.26 7.84 8.96
CA ALA A 203 -18.30 7.70 7.87
C ALA A 203 -17.12 8.65 8.11
N MET A 204 -15.90 8.17 7.92
CA MET A 204 -14.67 8.93 8.15
C MET A 204 -13.63 8.64 7.06
N VAL A 205 -12.76 9.63 6.84
CA VAL A 205 -11.53 9.49 6.06
C VAL A 205 -10.35 9.87 6.93
N TRP A 206 -9.42 8.94 7.10
CA TRP A 206 -8.18 9.14 7.85
C TRP A 206 -6.99 9.19 6.90
N GLU A 207 -6.07 10.10 7.16
CA GLU A 207 -4.85 10.32 6.37
C GLU A 207 -3.60 10.06 7.22
N GLY A 208 -2.60 9.45 6.59
CA GLY A 208 -1.26 9.28 7.14
C GLY A 208 -0.52 8.08 6.55
N GLN A 209 0.78 8.03 6.77
CA GLN A 209 1.62 6.96 6.21
C GLN A 209 1.19 5.56 6.66
N GLY A 210 0.85 4.69 5.70
CA GLY A 210 0.46 3.31 5.95
C GLY A 210 -0.89 3.16 6.67
N VAL A 211 -1.74 4.20 6.65
CA VAL A 211 -3.01 4.24 7.38
C VAL A 211 -3.98 3.13 6.94
N ILE A 212 -3.96 2.68 5.68
CA ILE A 212 -4.83 1.59 5.23
C ILE A 212 -4.45 0.29 5.95
N SER A 213 -3.16 -0.07 5.89
CA SER A 213 -2.63 -1.30 6.48
C SER A 213 -2.75 -1.27 8.01
N TYR A 214 -2.36 -0.17 8.63
CA TYR A 214 -2.39 -0.05 10.09
C TYR A 214 -3.81 0.12 10.62
N GLY A 215 -4.70 0.81 9.89
CA GLY A 215 -6.12 0.92 10.23
C GLY A 215 -6.76 -0.47 10.36
N ARG A 216 -6.44 -1.39 9.45
CA ARG A 216 -6.87 -2.79 9.56
C ARG A 216 -6.27 -3.52 10.76
N LYS A 217 -4.99 -3.30 11.07
CA LYS A 217 -4.36 -3.87 12.29
C LYS A 217 -5.06 -3.36 13.55
N LEU A 218 -5.39 -2.08 13.59
CA LEU A 218 -6.07 -1.44 14.71
C LEU A 218 -7.51 -1.94 14.86
N ILE A 219 -8.21 -2.18 13.75
CA ILE A 219 -9.56 -2.76 13.73
C ILE A 219 -9.58 -4.19 14.28
N GLY A 220 -8.62 -5.03 13.87
CA GLY A 220 -8.60 -6.46 14.20
C GLY A 220 -9.26 -7.34 13.13
N ALA A 221 -9.34 -8.64 13.40
CA ALA A 221 -9.89 -9.63 12.48
C ALA A 221 -11.37 -9.40 12.17
N THR A 222 -11.90 -9.95 11.07
CA THR A 222 -13.33 -9.86 10.72
C THR A 222 -14.24 -10.46 11.79
N ASP A 223 -13.77 -11.55 12.40
CA ASP A 223 -14.39 -12.20 13.55
C ASP A 223 -13.81 -11.63 14.84
N PRO A 224 -14.61 -10.96 15.69
CA PRO A 224 -14.15 -10.44 16.97
C PRO A 224 -13.52 -11.50 17.87
N GLN A 225 -14.00 -12.75 17.84
CA GLN A 225 -13.43 -13.85 18.63
C GLN A 225 -12.02 -14.25 18.20
N LYS A 226 -11.59 -13.83 17.00
CA LYS A 226 -10.24 -14.04 16.45
C LYS A 226 -9.43 -12.75 16.45
N SER A 227 -9.94 -11.70 17.08
CA SER A 227 -9.26 -10.41 17.20
C SER A 227 -8.52 -10.37 18.51
N GLU A 228 -7.25 -9.97 18.47
CA GLU A 228 -6.42 -9.86 19.67
C GLU A 228 -6.92 -8.73 20.60
N PRO A 229 -6.80 -8.89 21.92
CA PRO A 229 -7.00 -7.78 22.86
C PRO A 229 -6.16 -6.56 22.50
N GLY A 230 -6.73 -5.36 22.64
CA GLY A 230 -6.17 -4.08 22.22
C GLY A 230 -6.58 -3.65 20.81
N THR A 231 -7.13 -4.55 19.99
CA THR A 231 -7.80 -4.18 18.73
C THR A 231 -9.23 -3.72 18.98
N ILE A 232 -9.78 -2.89 18.10
CA ILE A 232 -11.14 -2.34 18.26
C ILE A 232 -12.17 -3.47 18.38
N ARG A 233 -12.10 -4.49 17.52
CA ARG A 233 -13.05 -5.61 17.57
C ARG A 233 -12.78 -6.56 18.74
N GLY A 234 -11.52 -6.80 19.09
CA GLY A 234 -11.17 -7.64 20.24
C GLY A 234 -11.67 -7.05 21.57
N ASP A 235 -11.59 -5.72 21.71
CA ASP A 235 -12.02 -5.03 22.93
C ASP A 235 -13.54 -4.79 22.97
N LEU A 236 -14.13 -4.47 21.81
CA LEU A 236 -15.46 -3.84 21.77
C LEU A 236 -16.52 -4.66 21.03
N ALA A 237 -16.22 -5.82 20.46
CA ALA A 237 -17.21 -6.66 19.77
C ALA A 237 -17.13 -8.13 20.20
N VAL A 238 -18.20 -8.89 19.95
CA VAL A 238 -18.29 -10.30 20.39
C VAL A 238 -18.47 -11.27 19.22
N VAL A 239 -19.28 -10.91 18.21
CA VAL A 239 -19.65 -11.81 17.10
C VAL A 239 -19.53 -11.13 15.73
N VAL A 240 -19.27 -11.93 14.69
CA VAL A 240 -19.03 -11.45 13.31
C VAL A 240 -20.13 -10.52 12.78
N GLY A 241 -21.40 -10.86 13.02
CA GLY A 241 -22.54 -10.07 12.53
C GLY A 241 -22.71 -8.70 13.21
N ARG A 242 -21.98 -8.44 14.30
CA ARG A 242 -21.99 -7.19 15.08
C ARG A 242 -20.56 -6.75 15.41
N ASN A 243 -19.75 -6.63 14.36
CA ASN A 243 -18.33 -6.30 14.45
C ASN A 243 -18.03 -4.79 14.33
N ILE A 244 -19.04 -3.94 14.58
CA ILE A 244 -19.04 -2.48 14.87
C ILE A 244 -18.37 -1.50 13.91
N ILE A 245 -17.41 -1.93 13.10
CA ILE A 245 -16.55 -1.05 12.30
C ILE A 245 -16.18 -1.70 10.97
N HIS A 246 -15.99 -0.87 9.95
CA HIS A 246 -15.45 -1.21 8.64
C HIS A 246 -14.20 -0.35 8.37
N GLY A 247 -13.26 -0.89 7.59
CA GLY A 247 -12.13 -0.13 7.06
C GLY A 247 -11.65 -0.74 5.74
N SER A 248 -11.20 0.11 4.81
CA SER A 248 -10.72 -0.33 3.50
C SER A 248 -9.60 -1.36 3.62
N ASP A 249 -9.58 -2.33 2.71
CA ASP A 249 -8.63 -3.45 2.76
C ASP A 249 -7.41 -3.32 1.85
N GLY A 250 -7.42 -2.34 0.94
CA GLY A 250 -6.31 -2.02 0.07
C GLY A 250 -6.39 -0.60 -0.52
N PRO A 251 -5.35 -0.18 -1.27
CA PRO A 251 -5.28 1.16 -1.86
C PRO A 251 -6.39 1.49 -2.85
N GLU A 252 -6.79 0.53 -3.68
CA GLU A 252 -7.84 0.76 -4.69
C GLU A 252 -9.23 0.80 -4.05
N THR A 253 -9.55 -0.16 -3.17
CA THR A 253 -10.81 -0.16 -2.41
C THR A 253 -10.94 1.10 -1.55
N ALA A 254 -9.84 1.60 -0.96
CA ALA A 254 -9.85 2.87 -0.25
C ALA A 254 -10.25 4.06 -1.14
N LYS A 255 -9.70 4.18 -2.35
CA LYS A 255 -10.07 5.25 -3.29
C LYS A 255 -11.54 5.16 -3.69
N ASP A 256 -12.01 3.96 -4.02
CA ASP A 256 -13.39 3.73 -4.47
C ASP A 256 -14.39 4.00 -3.34
N GLU A 257 -14.10 3.54 -2.13
CA GLU A 257 -14.92 3.78 -0.95
C GLU A 257 -14.95 5.27 -0.59
N ILE A 258 -13.80 5.96 -0.54
CA ILE A 258 -13.77 7.41 -0.27
C ILE A 258 -14.62 8.16 -1.29
N LYS A 259 -14.48 7.84 -2.58
CA LYS A 259 -15.24 8.48 -3.67
C LYS A 259 -16.74 8.17 -3.60
N LEU A 260 -17.12 6.96 -3.17
CA LEU A 260 -18.51 6.57 -3.01
C LEU A 260 -19.16 7.32 -1.84
N TRP A 261 -18.45 7.45 -0.72
CA TRP A 261 -19.00 7.99 0.52
C TRP A 261 -18.87 9.51 0.62
N PHE A 262 -17.84 10.14 0.03
CA PHE A 262 -17.56 11.56 0.19
C PHE A 262 -17.49 12.29 -1.15
N LYS A 263 -18.06 13.49 -1.18
CA LYS A 263 -17.80 14.47 -2.22
C LYS A 263 -16.44 15.14 -1.96
N PRO A 264 -15.73 15.62 -2.99
CA PRO A 264 -14.44 16.29 -2.80
C PRO A 264 -14.48 17.47 -1.83
N GLU A 265 -15.61 18.20 -1.78
CA GLU A 265 -15.78 19.37 -0.92
C GLU A 265 -16.00 19.02 0.56
N GLU A 266 -16.33 17.76 0.86
CA GLU A 266 -16.47 17.26 2.23
C GLU A 266 -15.11 16.85 2.83
N LEU A 267 -14.04 16.84 2.02
CA LEU A 267 -12.69 16.50 2.45
C LEU A 267 -11.86 17.77 2.66
N VAL A 268 -11.10 17.81 3.75
CA VAL A 268 -10.24 18.93 4.10
C VAL A 268 -8.77 18.60 3.88
N SER A 269 -7.99 19.64 3.56
CA SER A 269 -6.54 19.58 3.45
C SER A 269 -5.94 20.60 4.41
N PHE A 270 -5.15 20.12 5.37
CA PHE A 270 -4.43 20.95 6.33
C PHE A 270 -3.18 20.22 6.84
N SER A 271 -2.19 20.96 7.34
CA SER A 271 -1.02 20.38 8.00
C SER A 271 -1.22 20.38 9.51
N SER A 272 -1.04 19.24 10.15
CA SER A 272 -1.17 19.15 11.61
C SER A 272 0.05 19.74 12.29
N ASN A 273 -0.11 20.46 13.41
CA ASN A 273 1.04 20.93 14.18
C ASN A 273 1.90 19.76 14.73
N ALA A 274 1.30 18.59 14.94
CA ALA A 274 2.01 17.39 15.39
C ALA A 274 2.81 16.70 14.27
N GLU A 275 2.56 17.02 13.00
CA GLU A 275 3.14 16.36 11.83
C GLU A 275 4.67 16.38 11.86
N LYS A 276 5.27 17.51 12.29
CA LYS A 276 6.72 17.68 12.47
C LYS A 276 7.34 16.73 13.50
N TRP A 277 6.57 16.23 14.46
CA TRP A 277 7.04 15.29 15.48
C TRP A 277 6.72 13.84 15.13
N ILE A 278 5.77 13.61 14.22
CA ILE A 278 5.35 12.27 13.79
C ILE A 278 6.21 11.79 12.61
N TYR A 279 6.48 12.67 11.64
CA TYR A 279 7.20 12.34 10.40
C TYR A 279 8.50 13.11 10.20
N GLY A 280 8.78 14.13 11.03
CA GLY A 280 9.96 14.97 10.87
C GLY A 280 11.28 14.22 11.00
N VAL A 281 12.32 14.78 10.40
CA VAL A 281 13.69 14.28 10.51
C VAL A 281 14.30 14.82 11.81
N ASN A 282 14.88 13.92 12.62
CA ASN A 282 15.60 14.25 13.84
C ASN A 282 16.89 15.03 13.58
#